data_AF-A0A7W1SU24-F1
#
_entry.id   AF-A0A7W1SU24-F1
#
_cell.length_a   1.000
_cell.length_b   1.000
_cell.length_c   1.000
_cell.angle_alpha   90.00
_cell.angle_beta   90.00
_cell.angle_gamma   90.00
#
_symmetry.space_group_name_H-M   'P 1'
#
loop_
_entity.id
_entity.type
_entity.pdbx_description
1 polymer ?
#
loop_
_entity_poly.entity_id
_entity_poly.type
_entity_poly.pdbx_seq_one_letter_code
_entity_poly.pdbx_strand_id
1 'polypeptide(L)'
;MSAAPSGQPSASDENAHFTGMTVWTQRLKTPLQRFLRTEAGGAAVLVTGALAALVWANIDVGSYERVWAMPLSVRLGDAQVSLALRGWVNSGLMTFFFFVVGLEARREFDLGELRERRRFALPLAAGLAGMVVPVLLYLALNAGRPSAHAWGAAMSTDTAFALGTLALLGRRVPGQVRAFLL
;
A
#
# COMPACT_ATOMS: atom_id res chain seq x y z
N MET A 1 67.55 -52.05 -14.78
CA MET A 1 66.67 -52.52 -13.69
C MET A 1 66.55 -51.39 -12.68
N SER A 2 65.37 -50.73 -12.63
CA SER A 2 64.87 -49.80 -11.59
C SER A 2 64.14 -48.57 -12.20
N ALA A 3 62.96 -48.31 -11.65
CA ALA A 3 62.10 -47.12 -11.69
C ALA A 3 61.22 -46.81 -12.95
N ALA A 4 59.90 -46.93 -12.73
CA ALA A 4 58.82 -46.28 -13.49
C ALA A 4 58.68 -44.79 -13.08
N PRO A 5 57.86 -43.94 -13.76
CA PRO A 5 56.42 -43.95 -13.45
C PRO A 5 55.44 -43.53 -14.59
N SER A 6 54.22 -44.04 -14.45
CA SER A 6 52.90 -43.42 -14.71
C SER A 6 52.62 -42.58 -15.97
N GLY A 7 51.68 -43.05 -16.79
CA GLY A 7 50.84 -42.23 -17.66
C GLY A 7 49.59 -43.00 -18.09
N GLN A 8 48.47 -42.82 -17.38
CA GLN A 8 47.14 -43.31 -17.78
C GLN A 8 46.59 -42.39 -18.90
N PRO A 9 46.00 -42.92 -19.99
CA PRO A 9 45.23 -42.11 -20.92
C PRO A 9 43.73 -42.08 -20.53
N SER A 10 43.32 -40.86 -20.17
CA SER A 10 42.08 -40.14 -20.54
C SER A 10 40.73 -40.87 -20.55
N ALA A 11 39.89 -40.38 -19.64
CA ALA A 11 38.44 -40.49 -19.62
C ALA A 11 37.79 -39.99 -20.93
N SER A 12 36.92 -40.81 -21.52
CA SER A 12 35.82 -40.42 -22.40
C SER A 12 34.53 -40.88 -21.72
N ASP A 13 33.82 -39.92 -21.11
CA ASP A 13 32.54 -39.41 -21.58
C ASP A 13 31.40 -40.44 -21.55
N GLU A 14 30.64 -40.45 -20.45
CA GLU A 14 29.16 -40.56 -20.52
C GLU A 14 28.50 -40.17 -19.18
N ASN A 15 28.89 -39.02 -18.63
CA ASN A 15 28.03 -38.34 -17.65
C ASN A 15 27.01 -37.52 -18.42
N ALA A 16 25.86 -38.13 -18.69
CA ALA A 16 24.69 -37.46 -19.26
C ALA A 16 24.28 -36.28 -18.36
N HIS A 17 24.79 -35.10 -18.71
CA HIS A 17 24.43 -33.83 -18.10
C HIS A 17 22.94 -33.58 -18.38
N PHE A 18 22.10 -33.78 -17.37
CA PHE A 18 20.71 -33.32 -17.36
C PHE A 18 20.68 -31.80 -17.51
N THR A 19 20.71 -31.31 -18.75
CA THR A 19 20.54 -29.91 -19.11
C THR A 19 19.14 -29.73 -19.69
N GLY A 20 18.14 -30.01 -18.85
CA GLY A 20 16.76 -29.61 -19.10
C GLY A 20 16.54 -28.20 -18.57
N MET A 21 16.95 -27.21 -19.36
CA MET A 21 16.72 -25.79 -19.15
C MET A 21 15.29 -25.49 -18.62
N THR A 22 15.18 -25.09 -17.36
CA THR A 22 13.99 -24.39 -16.82
C THR A 22 14.01 -22.93 -17.28
N VAL A 23 13.86 -22.69 -18.59
CA VAL A 23 13.80 -21.33 -19.14
C VAL A 23 12.41 -21.10 -19.73
N TRP A 24 11.35 -21.14 -18.91
CA TRP A 24 10.00 -20.94 -19.46
C TRP A 24 9.01 -20.10 -18.64
N THR A 25 9.41 -19.42 -17.56
CA THR A 25 8.43 -18.62 -16.77
C THR A 25 8.85 -17.21 -16.38
N GLN A 26 9.97 -16.66 -16.86
CA GLN A 26 10.45 -15.36 -16.34
C GLN A 26 10.04 -14.07 -17.09
N ARG A 27 9.35 -14.08 -18.24
CA ARG A 27 9.21 -12.82 -19.01
C ARG A 27 7.85 -12.55 -19.66
N LEU A 28 6.78 -12.60 -18.88
CA LEU A 28 5.54 -11.88 -19.22
C LEU A 28 4.99 -11.11 -18.02
N LYS A 29 5.83 -10.29 -17.37
CA LYS A 29 5.27 -9.16 -16.60
C LYS A 29 4.78 -8.15 -17.61
N THR A 30 3.46 -8.08 -17.80
CA THR A 30 2.82 -7.12 -18.71
C THR A 30 3.24 -5.68 -18.32
N PRO A 31 3.37 -4.76 -19.28
CA PRO A 31 3.71 -3.36 -19.01
C PRO A 31 2.81 -2.74 -17.93
N LEU A 32 1.53 -3.14 -17.93
CA LEU A 32 0.54 -2.77 -16.93
C LEU A 32 0.95 -3.19 -15.51
N GLN A 33 1.42 -4.42 -15.31
CA GLN A 33 1.82 -4.92 -13.99
C GLN A 33 3.08 -4.21 -13.47
N ARG A 34 3.98 -3.75 -14.36
CA ARG A 34 5.13 -2.93 -13.98
C ARG A 34 4.71 -1.52 -13.60
N PHE A 35 3.78 -0.93 -14.35
CA PHE A 35 3.22 0.38 -14.08
C PHE A 35 2.46 0.40 -12.75
N LEU A 36 1.62 -0.60 -12.48
CA LEU A 36 0.87 -0.75 -11.22
C LEU A 36 1.77 -0.92 -9.98
N ARG A 37 3.02 -1.37 -10.15
CA ARG A 37 4.01 -1.42 -9.06
C ARG A 37 4.67 -0.07 -8.76
N THR A 38 4.39 0.96 -9.55
CA THR A 38 4.88 2.32 -9.29
C THR A 38 3.86 3.10 -8.47
N GLU A 39 4.33 4.07 -7.68
CA GLU A 39 3.48 5.00 -6.91
C GLU A 39 2.42 5.68 -7.81
N ALA A 40 2.83 6.11 -9.02
CA ALA A 40 1.94 6.73 -10.00
C ALA A 40 0.85 5.76 -10.50
N GLY A 41 1.18 4.48 -10.70
CA GLY A 41 0.21 3.48 -11.14
C GLY A 41 -0.84 3.17 -10.07
N GLY A 42 -0.43 3.07 -8.81
CA GLY A 42 -1.36 2.93 -7.68
C GLY A 42 -2.30 4.13 -7.56
N ALA A 43 -1.76 5.35 -7.63
CA ALA A 43 -2.57 6.57 -7.60
C ALA A 43 -3.55 6.68 -8.78
N ALA A 44 -3.13 6.29 -9.99
CA ALA A 44 -4.01 6.27 -11.17
C ALA A 44 -5.19 5.31 -10.99
N VAL A 45 -4.97 4.13 -10.40
CA VAL A 45 -6.05 3.17 -10.07
C VAL A 45 -7.02 3.78 -9.06
N LEU A 46 -6.52 4.42 -8.00
CA LEU A 46 -7.36 5.08 -6.99
C LEU A 46 -8.23 6.18 -7.61
N VAL A 47 -7.65 7.06 -8.41
CA VAL A 47 -8.39 8.15 -9.09
C VAL A 47 -9.44 7.58 -10.04
N THR A 48 -9.08 6.56 -10.82
CA THR A 48 -10.04 5.92 -11.75
C THR A 48 -11.20 5.27 -10.99
N GLY A 49 -10.92 4.59 -9.88
CA GLY A 49 -11.94 4.00 -9.01
C GLY A 49 -12.85 5.07 -8.39
N ALA A 50 -12.29 6.17 -7.90
CA ALA A 50 -13.05 7.29 -7.33
C ALA A 50 -13.95 7.95 -8.39
N LEU A 51 -13.45 8.18 -9.60
CA LEU A 51 -14.23 8.72 -10.71
C LEU A 51 -15.35 7.77 -11.14
N ALA A 52 -15.08 6.47 -11.25
CA ALA A 52 -16.10 5.49 -11.56
C ALA A 52 -17.21 5.44 -10.50
N ALA A 53 -16.83 5.48 -9.20
CA ALA A 53 -17.78 5.54 -8.10
C ALA A 53 -18.61 6.84 -8.13
N LEU A 54 -17.98 7.98 -8.40
CA LEU A 54 -18.66 9.27 -8.50
C LEU A 54 -19.66 9.27 -9.66
N VAL A 55 -19.25 8.83 -10.85
CA VAL A 55 -20.13 8.73 -12.02
C VAL A 55 -21.32 7.82 -11.72
N TRP A 56 -21.07 6.63 -11.14
CA TRP A 56 -22.13 5.69 -10.79
C TRP A 56 -23.11 6.29 -9.76
N ALA A 57 -22.61 6.92 -8.70
CA ALA A 57 -23.43 7.56 -7.68
C ALA A 57 -24.30 8.71 -8.23
N ASN A 58 -23.88 9.38 -9.32
CA ASN A 58 -24.64 10.45 -9.94
C ASN A 58 -25.64 9.97 -11.00
N ILE A 59 -25.36 8.85 -11.69
CA ILE A 59 -26.28 8.29 -12.70
C ILE A 59 -27.50 7.64 -12.04
N ASP A 60 -27.29 6.82 -11.00
CA ASP A 60 -28.37 6.14 -10.30
C ASP A 60 -28.00 5.96 -8.82
N VAL A 61 -28.38 6.96 -8.02
CA VAL A 61 -28.21 6.98 -6.56
C VAL A 61 -28.87 5.75 -5.92
N GLY A 62 -30.03 5.31 -6.43
CA GLY A 62 -30.77 4.19 -5.87
C GLY A 62 -30.03 2.87 -6.08
N SER A 63 -29.48 2.64 -7.27
CA SER A 63 -28.66 1.47 -7.56
C SER A 63 -27.37 1.46 -6.74
N TYR A 64 -26.68 2.60 -6.66
CA TYR A 64 -25.47 2.72 -5.86
C TYR A 64 -25.73 2.39 -4.39
N GLU A 65 -26.74 3.01 -3.76
CA GLU A 65 -27.05 2.76 -2.35
C GLU A 65 -27.58 1.35 -2.10
N ARG A 66 -28.37 0.76 -3.00
CA ARG A 66 -28.81 -0.64 -2.86
C ARG A 66 -27.65 -1.62 -2.81
N VAL A 67 -26.63 -1.44 -3.65
CA VAL A 67 -25.45 -2.31 -3.64
C VAL A 67 -24.69 -2.16 -2.32
N TRP A 68 -24.42 -0.92 -1.89
CA TRP A 68 -23.63 -0.68 -0.69
C TRP A 68 -24.37 -1.00 0.62
N ALA A 69 -25.70 -0.88 0.64
CA ALA A 69 -26.56 -1.24 1.75
C ALA A 69 -26.93 -2.73 1.78
N MET A 70 -26.52 -3.52 0.78
CA MET A 70 -26.84 -4.95 0.71
C MET A 70 -26.38 -5.65 1.99
N PRO A 71 -27.29 -6.28 2.76
CA PRO A 71 -26.93 -6.96 3.99
C PRO A 71 -26.17 -8.24 3.66
N LEU A 72 -24.98 -8.39 4.25
CA LEU A 72 -24.18 -9.61 4.21
C LEU A 72 -23.99 -10.10 5.63
N SER A 73 -24.36 -11.37 5.86
CA SER A 73 -24.20 -11.99 7.17
C SER A 73 -23.44 -13.29 7.09
N VAL A 74 -22.50 -13.47 8.01
CA VAL A 74 -21.79 -14.73 8.25
C VAL A 74 -22.27 -15.27 9.59
N ARG A 75 -22.72 -16.53 9.60
CA ARG A 75 -23.21 -17.20 10.81
C ARG A 75 -22.42 -18.49 11.02
N LEU A 76 -21.88 -18.67 12.22
CA LEU A 76 -21.24 -19.91 12.69
C LEU A 76 -21.92 -20.33 14.01
N GLY A 77 -22.75 -21.37 13.96
CA GLY A 77 -23.57 -21.79 15.11
C GLY A 77 -24.47 -20.64 15.58
N ASP A 78 -24.37 -20.30 16.87
CA ASP A 78 -25.12 -19.20 17.49
C ASP A 78 -24.49 -17.82 17.26
N ALA A 79 -23.24 -17.76 16.78
CA ALA A 79 -22.57 -16.50 16.47
C ALA A 79 -22.99 -16.01 15.08
N GLN A 80 -23.49 -14.77 15.01
CA GLN A 80 -23.86 -14.11 13.76
C GLN A 80 -23.23 -12.71 13.69
N VAL A 81 -22.59 -12.42 12.57
CA VAL A 81 -22.13 -11.07 12.22
C VAL A 81 -22.91 -10.65 10.98
N SER A 82 -23.68 -9.57 11.08
CA SER A 82 -24.44 -8.98 9.98
C SER A 82 -24.05 -7.52 9.80
N LEU A 83 -23.55 -7.18 8.62
CA LEU A 83 -23.14 -5.84 8.24
C LEU A 83 -23.60 -5.58 6.80
N ALA A 84 -23.84 -4.33 6.45
CA ALA A 84 -23.97 -3.95 5.04
C ALA A 84 -22.65 -4.22 4.29
N LEU A 85 -22.73 -4.42 2.97
CA LEU A 85 -21.56 -4.60 2.10
C LEU A 85 -20.51 -3.49 2.33
N ARG A 86 -20.95 -2.24 2.46
CA ARG A 86 -20.06 -1.10 2.78
C ARG A 86 -19.27 -1.32 4.06
N GLY A 87 -19.91 -1.86 5.10
CA GLY A 87 -19.27 -2.15 6.38
C GLY A 87 -18.22 -3.27 6.27
N TRP A 88 -18.54 -4.35 5.55
CA TRP A 88 -17.58 -5.43 5.29
C TRP A 88 -16.35 -4.97 4.52
N VAL A 89 -16.57 -4.22 3.43
CA VAL A 89 -15.48 -3.69 2.60
C VAL A 89 -14.63 -2.71 3.41
N ASN A 90 -15.24 -1.75 4.10
CA ASN A 90 -14.50 -0.78 4.91
C ASN A 90 -13.67 -1.46 5.99
N SER A 91 -14.29 -2.33 6.80
CA SER A 91 -13.58 -3.01 7.89
C SER A 91 -12.50 -3.94 7.35
N GLY A 92 -12.77 -4.70 6.30
CA GLY A 92 -11.81 -5.64 5.71
C GLY A 92 -10.62 -4.95 5.06
N LEU A 93 -10.87 -4.00 4.15
CA LEU A 93 -9.81 -3.26 3.45
C LEU A 93 -9.02 -2.38 4.42
N MET A 94 -9.67 -1.71 5.38
CA MET A 94 -8.94 -0.92 6.38
C MET A 94 -8.09 -1.81 7.28
N THR A 95 -8.59 -2.97 7.72
CA THR A 95 -7.79 -3.90 8.52
C THR A 95 -6.55 -4.34 7.75
N PHE A 96 -6.69 -4.70 6.47
CA PHE A 96 -5.56 -5.08 5.62
C PHE A 96 -4.59 -3.90 5.40
N PHE A 97 -5.11 -2.71 5.12
CA PHE A 97 -4.31 -1.49 4.94
C PHE A 97 -3.48 -1.19 6.18
N PHE A 98 -4.10 -1.11 7.37
CA PHE A 98 -3.41 -0.84 8.61
C PHE A 98 -2.47 -1.97 9.03
N PHE A 99 -2.76 -3.22 8.65
CA PHE A 99 -1.82 -4.31 8.84
C PHE A 99 -0.52 -4.09 8.04
N VAL A 100 -0.63 -3.77 6.75
CA VAL A 100 0.54 -3.48 5.90
C VAL A 100 1.30 -2.25 6.39
N VAL A 101 0.58 -1.17 6.72
CA VAL A 101 1.18 0.04 7.29
C VAL A 101 1.88 -0.25 8.62
N GLY A 102 1.28 -1.08 9.48
CA GLY A 102 1.87 -1.50 10.75
C GLY A 102 3.14 -2.34 10.57
N LEU A 103 3.17 -3.23 9.58
CA LEU A 103 4.37 -3.98 9.21
C LEU A 103 5.48 -3.07 8.68
N GLU A 104 5.14 -2.09 7.84
CA GLU A 104 6.12 -1.13 7.32
C GLU A 104 6.66 -0.24 8.45
N ALA A 105 5.80 0.26 9.32
CA ALA A 105 6.21 1.01 10.51
C ALA A 105 7.15 0.16 11.37
N ARG A 106 6.81 -1.11 11.63
CA ARG A 106 7.65 -2.02 12.40
C ARG A 106 9.03 -2.23 11.75
N ARG A 107 9.05 -2.45 10.43
CA ARG A 107 10.28 -2.57 9.64
C ARG A 107 11.15 -1.32 9.78
N GLU A 108 10.55 -0.14 9.69
CA GLU A 108 11.26 1.13 9.81
C GLU A 108 11.78 1.39 11.24
N PHE A 109 11.04 0.96 12.27
CA PHE A 109 11.51 0.99 13.66
C PHE A 109 12.71 0.07 13.91
N ASP A 110 12.71 -1.13 13.33
CA ASP A 110 13.77 -2.13 13.57
C ASP A 110 15.03 -1.88 12.71
N LEU A 111 14.86 -1.50 11.45
CA LEU A 111 15.92 -1.44 10.42
C LEU A 111 16.13 -0.06 9.79
N GLY A 112 15.21 0.88 10.01
CA GLY A 112 15.14 2.15 9.30
C GLY A 112 15.65 3.37 10.08
N GLU A 113 15.31 4.56 9.57
CA GLU A 113 15.76 5.85 10.10
C GLU A 113 15.17 6.18 11.47
N LEU A 114 14.03 5.55 11.82
CA LEU A 114 13.38 5.69 13.13
C LEU A 114 14.20 5.12 14.29
N ARG A 115 15.21 4.30 14.00
CA ARG A 115 16.11 3.74 15.03
C ARG A 115 16.96 4.83 15.68
N GLU A 116 17.29 5.89 14.95
CA GLU A 116 18.13 6.98 15.45
C GLU A 116 17.25 8.11 16.01
N ARG A 117 17.00 8.06 17.33
CA ARG A 117 16.12 8.99 18.07
C ARG A 117 16.34 10.48 17.77
N ARG A 118 17.57 10.85 17.40
CA ARG A 118 17.96 12.23 17.10
C ARG A 118 17.42 12.73 15.74
N ARG A 119 17.18 11.85 14.77
CA ARG A 119 16.60 12.20 13.46
C ARG A 119 15.08 12.13 13.45
N PHE A 120 14.48 11.35 14.36
CA PHE A 120 13.03 11.15 14.46
C PHE A 120 12.24 12.36 14.99
N ALA A 121 12.85 13.18 15.84
CA ALA A 121 12.13 14.25 16.55
C ALA A 121 11.50 15.28 15.59
N LEU A 122 12.19 15.64 14.51
CA LEU A 122 11.71 16.64 13.55
C LEU A 122 10.53 16.12 12.71
N PRO A 123 10.60 14.93 12.05
CA PRO A 123 9.44 14.33 11.38
C PRO A 123 8.25 14.09 12.31
N LEU A 124 8.50 13.64 13.55
CA LEU A 124 7.44 13.44 14.53
C LEU A 124 6.74 14.76 14.87
N ALA A 125 7.51 15.81 15.17
CA ALA A 125 6.94 17.12 15.47
C ALA A 125 6.16 17.69 14.28
N ALA A 126 6.69 17.56 13.07
CA ALA A 126 6.01 17.99 11.85
C ALA A 126 4.70 17.21 11.61
N GLY A 127 4.72 15.89 11.78
CA GLY A 127 3.54 15.04 11.66
C GLY A 127 2.47 15.36 12.70
N LEU A 128 2.87 15.52 13.98
CA LEU A 128 1.97 15.92 15.05
C LEU A 128 1.36 17.30 14.81
N ALA A 129 2.16 18.29 14.40
CA ALA A 129 1.65 19.61 14.06
C ALA A 129 0.67 19.55 12.87
N GLY A 130 1.02 18.77 11.84
CA GLY A 130 0.17 18.52 10.67
C GLY A 130 -1.17 17.86 11.00
N MET A 131 -1.27 17.13 12.11
CA MET A 131 -2.52 16.54 12.60
C MET A 131 -3.29 17.46 13.55
N VAL A 132 -2.59 18.06 14.53
CA VAL A 132 -3.21 18.86 15.60
C VAL A 132 -3.81 20.15 15.05
N VAL A 133 -3.12 20.85 14.14
CA VAL A 133 -3.58 22.15 13.62
C VAL A 133 -4.92 22.02 12.87
N PRO A 134 -5.10 21.10 11.89
CA PRO A 134 -6.40 20.91 11.22
C PRO A 134 -7.52 20.49 12.18
N VAL A 135 -7.22 19.64 13.17
CA VAL A 135 -8.20 19.17 14.15
C VAL A 135 -8.70 20.33 15.03
N LEU A 136 -7.78 21.14 15.56
CA LEU A 136 -8.15 22.30 16.37
C LEU A 136 -8.96 23.31 15.56
N LEU A 137 -8.57 23.57 14.30
CA LEU A 137 -9.32 24.43 13.41
C LEU A 137 -10.73 23.88 13.15
N TYR A 138 -10.87 22.59 12.87
CA TYR A 138 -12.16 21.95 12.67
C TYR A 138 -13.07 22.07 13.90
N LEU A 139 -12.52 21.79 15.09
CA LEU A 139 -13.26 21.86 16.35
C LEU A 139 -13.67 23.29 16.70
N ALA A 140 -12.81 24.27 16.48
CA ALA A 140 -13.13 25.67 16.69
C ALA A 140 -14.29 26.13 15.78
N LEU A 141 -14.28 25.72 14.51
CA LEU A 141 -15.34 26.06 13.55
C LEU A 141 -16.65 25.31 13.80
N ASN A 142 -16.59 24.12 14.40
CA ASN A 142 -17.77 23.27 14.68
C ASN A 142 -18.18 23.26 16.16
N ALA A 143 -17.64 24.16 16.99
CA ALA A 143 -17.94 24.22 18.41
C ALA A 143 -19.46 24.38 18.64
N GLY A 144 -20.03 23.53 19.49
CA GLY A 144 -21.46 23.51 19.80
C GLY A 144 -22.36 22.91 18.71
N ARG A 145 -21.79 22.41 17.60
CA ARG A 145 -22.55 21.73 16.54
C ARG A 145 -22.47 20.22 16.71
N PRO A 146 -23.50 19.45 16.26
CA PRO A 146 -23.42 18.01 16.21
C PRO A 146 -22.17 17.53 15.45
N SER A 147 -21.81 18.18 14.34
CA SER A 147 -20.64 17.84 13.52
C SER A 147 -19.28 17.83 14.25
N ALA A 148 -19.15 18.37 15.47
CA ALA A 148 -17.89 18.40 16.21
C ALA A 148 -17.22 17.01 16.37
N HIS A 149 -18.00 15.94 16.45
CA HIS A 149 -17.48 14.56 16.57
C HIS A 149 -16.78 14.04 15.30
N ALA A 150 -16.91 14.70 14.16
CA ALA A 150 -16.26 14.31 12.90
C ALA A 150 -14.86 14.93 12.70
N TRP A 151 -14.19 15.35 13.77
CA TRP A 151 -12.84 15.93 13.72
C TRP A 151 -11.79 14.99 13.12
N GLY A 152 -11.99 13.67 13.21
CA GLY A 152 -11.10 12.68 12.59
C GLY A 152 -11.01 12.81 11.07
N ALA A 153 -12.04 13.35 10.41
CA ALA A 153 -12.01 13.62 8.98
C ALA A 153 -10.97 14.70 8.61
N ALA A 154 -10.78 15.71 9.47
CA ALA A 154 -9.79 16.76 9.26
C ALA A 154 -8.35 16.30 9.49
N MET A 155 -8.16 15.22 10.27
CA MET A 155 -6.85 14.63 10.54
C MET A 155 -6.38 13.68 9.42
N SER A 156 -7.31 13.06 8.70
CA SER A 156 -7.01 12.00 7.73
C SER A 156 -6.25 12.55 6.51
N THR A 157 -5.03 12.05 6.29
CA THR A 157 -4.22 12.34 5.10
C THR A 157 -4.09 11.07 4.27
N ASP A 158 -4.45 11.12 2.99
CA ASP A 158 -4.29 10.00 2.06
C ASP A 158 -2.89 10.03 1.43
N THR A 159 -2.00 9.17 1.93
CA THR A 159 -0.62 9.04 1.45
C THR A 159 -0.55 8.61 -0.03
N ALA A 160 -1.48 7.78 -0.50
CA ALA A 160 -1.45 7.32 -1.89
C ALA A 160 -1.78 8.45 -2.87
N PHE A 161 -2.71 9.34 -2.49
CA PHE A 161 -2.97 10.56 -3.25
C PHE A 161 -1.79 11.55 -3.16
N ALA A 162 -1.19 11.72 -1.97
CA ALA A 162 -0.01 12.57 -1.80
C ALA A 162 1.18 12.11 -2.67
N LEU A 163 1.52 10.82 -2.64
CA LEU A 163 2.57 10.24 -3.49
C LEU A 163 2.21 10.31 -4.98
N GLY A 164 0.94 10.05 -5.33
CA GLY A 164 0.44 10.18 -6.69
C GLY A 164 0.63 11.59 -7.26
N THR A 165 0.25 12.61 -6.49
CA THR A 165 0.43 14.00 -6.91
C THR A 165 1.91 14.38 -7.02
N LEU A 166 2.75 13.97 -6.07
CA LEU A 166 4.21 14.15 -6.17
C LEU A 166 4.82 13.49 -7.41
N ALA A 167 4.37 12.28 -7.74
CA ALA A 167 4.83 11.56 -8.93
C ALA A 167 4.46 12.29 -10.23
N LEU A 168 3.28 12.92 -10.28
CA LEU A 168 2.84 13.77 -11.39
C LEU A 168 3.60 15.10 -11.47
N LEU A 169 3.91 15.70 -10.31
CA LEU A 169 4.65 16.96 -10.17
C LEU A 169 6.19 16.78 -10.36
N GLY A 170 6.65 15.56 -10.57
CA GLY A 170 8.02 15.03 -10.38
C GLY A 170 9.22 15.76 -11.03
N ARG A 171 9.03 16.89 -11.72
CA ARG A 171 10.12 17.77 -12.21
C ARG A 171 10.27 19.08 -11.44
N ARG A 172 9.31 19.47 -10.59
CA ARG A 172 9.31 20.78 -9.89
C ARG A 172 9.58 20.70 -8.39
N VAL A 173 9.69 19.50 -7.83
CA VAL A 173 9.83 19.28 -6.38
C VAL A 173 11.26 18.88 -6.04
N PRO A 174 11.99 19.63 -5.19
CA PRO A 174 13.34 19.27 -4.75
C PRO A 174 13.38 17.89 -4.10
N GLY A 175 14.42 17.09 -4.36
CA GLY A 175 14.54 15.72 -3.86
C GLY A 175 14.41 15.57 -2.35
N GLN A 176 14.75 16.61 -1.59
CA GLN A 176 14.61 16.64 -0.12
C GLN A 176 13.15 16.64 0.34
N VAL A 177 12.22 17.28 -0.38
CA VAL A 177 10.78 17.27 -0.06
C VAL A 177 10.20 15.87 -0.32
N ARG A 178 10.73 15.17 -1.31
CA ARG A 178 10.32 13.81 -1.65
C ARG A 178 10.77 12.79 -0.59
N ALA A 179 11.97 12.97 -0.04
CA ALA A 179 12.48 12.16 1.06
C ALA A 179 11.81 12.46 2.41
N PHE A 180 11.27 13.66 2.60
CA PHE A 180 10.55 14.04 3.84
C PHE A 180 9.09 13.55 3.87
N LEU A 181 8.51 13.22 2.71
CA LEU A 181 7.14 12.68 2.58
C LEU A 181 7.10 11.14 2.44
N LEU A 182 8.24 10.50 2.18
CA LEU A 182 8.44 9.06 2.23
C LEU A 182 8.75 8.62 3.67
#